data_AF-A0A9E5TM73-F1
#
_entry.id   AF-A0A9E5TM73-F1
#
_cell.length_a   1.000
_cell.length_b   1.000
_cell.length_c   1.000
_cell.angle_alpha   90.00
_cell.angle_beta   90.00
_cell.angle_gamma   90.00
#
_symmetry.space_group_name_H-M   'P 1'
#
loop_
_entity.id
_entity.type
_entity.pdbx_description
1 polymer ?
#
loop_
_entity_poly.entity_id
_entity_poly.type
_entity_poly.pdbx_seq_one_letter_code
_entity_poly.pdbx_strand_id
1 'polypeptide(L)'
;MSRDCFVCYTPEEHDVMRIGNGSVARVTKGLFVLSVLVVACVRAPLAHADMSVGIGCCDHRWWSAVADPFKDGYQNVNPNDPNPFKQTFLDEMSMFSVLRMMDLNQTNDMDDIDAHSPHWSERRQKSDPNQSTVCYEWQIELANQVGRDIWVCMPHNVDSDYPYQLATLIRDNLDPSLKCYIEYSNETWNGIFGQCHYCIAEGLALGLDSNEYVAGYKYHAYRAVRMFEAFEDVFGSQMSSRVRKVIAGQSGNTWMADRHMEVVNDPQLNPSGIQPDCYAVAPYVGLNATTLQGLWDDLPAVVAECQAIKDWCDAEGLALLAYEGGQHIYQDNADVVS
;
A
#
# COMPACT_ATOMS: atom_id res chain seq x y z
N MET A 1 28.20 8.04 -17.40
CA MET A 1 28.35 9.20 -16.50
C MET A 1 27.05 9.30 -15.70
N SER A 2 26.93 8.50 -14.64
CA SER A 2 25.81 8.61 -13.70
C SER A 2 26.04 9.84 -12.83
N ARG A 3 25.00 10.64 -12.64
CA ARG A 3 24.99 11.73 -11.66
C ARG A 3 24.15 11.25 -10.49
N ASP A 4 24.81 10.55 -9.58
CA ASP A 4 24.25 10.16 -8.29
C ASP A 4 24.31 11.41 -7.40
N CYS A 5 23.16 12.04 -7.14
CA CYS A 5 23.06 13.15 -6.19
C CYS A 5 23.02 12.58 -4.78
N PHE A 6 24.19 12.50 -4.13
CA PHE A 6 24.30 12.33 -2.69
C PHE A 6 24.08 13.69 -2.00
N VAL A 7 23.16 13.74 -1.03
CA VAL A 7 23.10 14.85 -0.06
C VAL A 7 23.50 14.28 1.30
N CYS A 8 24.77 14.49 1.67
CA CYS A 8 25.25 14.26 3.03
C CYS A 8 24.93 15.51 3.87
N TYR A 9 24.23 15.35 4.99
CA TYR A 9 24.05 16.41 5.97
C TYR A 9 25.07 16.23 7.12
N THR A 10 25.97 17.19 7.29
CA THR A 10 26.86 17.30 8.46
C THR A 10 26.28 18.32 9.47
N PRO A 11 26.41 18.11 10.79
CA PRO A 11 25.52 18.69 11.79
C PRO A 11 25.99 20.04 12.38
N GLU A 12 26.72 20.86 11.63
CA GLU A 12 27.22 22.15 12.13
C GLU A 12 26.89 23.26 11.14
N GLU A 13 25.68 23.83 11.27
CA GLU A 13 25.37 25.25 11.09
C GLU A 13 23.84 25.44 11.16
N HIS A 14 23.40 26.20 12.17
CA HIS A 14 22.03 26.65 12.31
C HIS A 14 21.75 27.78 11.31
N ASP A 15 20.59 27.69 10.67
CA ASP A 15 19.90 28.72 9.88
C ASP A 15 20.56 29.22 8.58
N VAL A 16 19.72 29.31 7.55
CA VAL A 16 19.88 29.93 6.23
C VAL A 16 20.30 28.99 5.08
N MET A 17 19.31 28.48 4.35
CA MET A 17 19.48 27.99 2.98
C MET A 17 19.63 29.20 2.03
N ARG A 18 20.86 29.51 1.59
CA ARG A 18 21.11 30.51 0.53
C ARG A 18 20.98 29.85 -0.84
N ILE A 19 19.94 30.22 -1.58
CA ILE A 19 19.84 29.95 -3.02
C ILE A 19 20.28 31.23 -3.74
N GLY A 20 21.31 31.12 -4.58
CA GLY A 20 21.89 32.24 -5.33
C GLY A 20 20.89 32.87 -6.32
N ASN A 21 20.86 34.20 -6.29
CA ASN A 21 20.24 35.16 -7.22
C ASN A 21 18.73 35.03 -7.52
N GLY A 22 17.94 35.55 -6.59
CA GLY A 22 17.01 36.62 -6.91
C GLY A 22 15.66 36.20 -7.50
N SER A 23 14.84 35.52 -6.71
CA SER A 23 13.37 35.66 -6.67
C SER A 23 12.82 34.93 -5.45
N VAL A 24 11.91 35.57 -4.72
CA VAL A 24 11.29 35.03 -3.49
C VAL A 24 10.40 33.85 -3.85
N ALA A 25 10.81 32.63 -3.50
CA ALA A 25 9.96 31.45 -3.62
C ALA A 25 9.15 31.27 -2.34
N ARG A 26 7.81 31.37 -2.46
CA ARG A 26 6.89 30.83 -1.46
C ARG A 26 7.20 29.34 -1.33
N VAL A 27 7.57 28.91 -0.12
CA VAL A 27 7.70 27.50 0.24
C VAL A 27 6.33 26.85 0.08
N THR A 28 6.12 26.17 -1.04
CA THR A 28 4.95 25.32 -1.25
C THR A 28 5.13 24.04 -0.42
N LYS A 29 4.10 23.78 0.40
CA LYS A 29 3.86 22.53 1.14
C LYS A 29 4.14 21.32 0.24
N GLY A 30 4.90 20.34 0.72
CA GLY A 30 5.04 19.04 0.03
C GLY A 30 6.40 18.34 0.17
N LEU A 31 7.47 19.05 0.54
CA LEU A 31 8.83 18.47 0.49
C LEU A 31 9.38 17.95 1.84
N PHE A 32 8.63 18.07 2.95
CA PHE A 32 9.16 17.77 4.29
C PHE A 32 8.82 16.36 4.81
N VAL A 33 7.87 15.65 4.20
CA VAL A 33 7.22 14.47 4.80
C VAL A 33 7.96 13.15 4.54
N LEU A 34 8.77 13.05 3.47
CA LEU A 34 9.48 11.79 3.13
C LEU A 34 10.97 11.78 3.49
N SER A 35 11.56 12.95 3.72
CA SER A 35 13.00 13.14 3.92
C SER A 35 13.53 12.48 5.20
N VAL A 36 12.67 12.32 6.22
CA VAL A 36 13.09 11.83 7.55
C VAL A 36 13.29 10.31 7.57
N LEU A 37 12.47 9.54 6.84
CA LEU A 37 12.61 8.08 6.76
C LEU A 37 13.86 7.64 5.97
N VAL A 38 14.18 8.35 4.89
CA VAL A 38 15.39 8.10 4.10
C VAL A 38 16.66 8.44 4.90
N VAL A 39 16.66 9.53 5.69
CA VAL A 39 17.86 9.94 6.44
C VAL A 39 18.16 9.03 7.64
N ALA A 40 17.15 8.41 8.25
CA ALA A 40 17.36 7.49 9.37
C ALA A 40 17.92 6.13 8.93
N CYS A 41 17.49 5.63 7.77
CA CYS A 41 17.99 4.38 7.20
C CYS A 41 19.43 4.49 6.66
N VAL A 42 19.95 5.70 6.44
CA VAL A 42 21.32 5.95 5.93
C VAL A 42 22.39 5.93 7.04
N ARG A 43 22.00 5.98 8.33
CA ARG A 43 22.96 5.92 9.45
C ARG A 43 23.25 4.50 9.96
N ALA A 44 22.44 3.51 9.60
CA ALA A 44 22.79 2.10 9.78
C ALA A 44 23.43 1.60 8.48
N PRO A 45 24.52 0.80 8.52
CA PRO A 45 25.10 0.22 7.32
C PRO A 45 24.17 -0.89 6.80
N LEU A 46 23.06 -0.50 6.18
CA LEU A 46 22.24 -1.38 5.34
C LEU A 46 22.97 -1.54 4.00
N ALA A 47 24.02 -2.36 4.01
CA ALA A 47 24.63 -2.81 2.77
C ALA A 47 23.59 -3.68 2.05
N HIS A 48 23.12 -3.20 0.89
CA HIS A 48 22.28 -3.91 -0.12
C HIS A 48 20.75 -3.87 0.03
N ALA A 49 20.18 -2.90 0.75
CA ALA A 49 18.73 -2.65 0.63
C ALA A 49 18.46 -1.69 -0.55
N ASP A 50 18.15 -2.24 -1.73
CA ASP A 50 17.50 -1.49 -2.82
C ASP A 50 16.06 -1.14 -2.39
N MET A 51 15.89 -0.17 -1.47
CA MET A 51 14.58 0.44 -1.23
C MET A 51 14.40 1.60 -2.21
N SER A 52 13.78 1.32 -3.36
CA SER A 52 13.31 2.35 -4.28
C SER A 52 12.23 3.19 -3.59
N VAL A 53 12.36 4.52 -3.69
CA VAL A 53 11.40 5.50 -3.15
C VAL A 53 9.97 5.20 -3.61
N GLY A 54 9.07 5.16 -2.62
CA GLY A 54 7.70 5.63 -2.74
C GLY A 54 6.66 4.58 -3.11
N ILE A 55 5.96 4.07 -2.09
CA ILE A 55 4.56 3.65 -2.25
C ILE A 55 3.74 4.92 -2.16
N GLY A 56 3.08 5.31 -3.25
CA GLY A 56 2.07 6.35 -3.20
C GLY A 56 0.78 5.71 -2.74
N CYS A 57 0.37 5.95 -1.49
CA CYS A 57 -1.03 5.75 -1.13
C CYS A 57 -1.81 6.85 -1.87
N CYS A 58 -2.64 6.47 -2.83
CA CYS A 58 -3.46 7.41 -3.57
C CYS A 58 -4.64 7.90 -2.71
N ASP A 59 -4.33 8.46 -1.55
CA ASP A 59 -5.29 8.86 -0.53
C ASP A 59 -5.88 10.24 -0.82
N HIS A 60 -7.20 10.30 -0.89
CA HIS A 60 -7.97 11.51 -1.11
C HIS A 60 -8.12 12.41 0.15
N ARG A 61 -7.69 11.92 1.33
CA ARG A 61 -7.88 12.53 2.66
C ARG A 61 -6.56 12.97 3.33
N TRP A 62 -5.42 12.35 3.02
CA TRP A 62 -4.18 12.52 3.81
C TRP A 62 -3.07 13.32 3.11
N TRP A 63 -3.21 13.57 1.81
CA TRP A 63 -2.32 14.47 1.07
C TRP A 63 -3.10 15.65 0.49
N SER A 64 -2.52 16.84 0.59
CA SER A 64 -3.17 18.12 0.30
C SER A 64 -3.90 18.19 -1.06
N ALA A 65 -5.15 18.66 -1.04
CA ALA A 65 -5.85 19.33 -2.15
C ALA A 65 -6.12 18.56 -3.47
N VAL A 66 -5.88 17.25 -3.56
CA VAL A 66 -6.31 16.45 -4.73
C VAL A 66 -7.20 15.29 -4.31
N ALA A 67 -8.28 15.59 -3.57
CA ALA A 67 -9.35 14.65 -3.23
C ALA A 67 -10.08 14.05 -4.46
N ASP A 68 -9.70 14.48 -5.65
CA ASP A 68 -10.30 14.12 -6.92
C ASP A 68 -9.21 14.11 -8.01
N PRO A 69 -8.83 12.94 -8.55
CA PRO A 69 -7.75 12.86 -9.52
C PRO A 69 -8.17 13.38 -10.90
N PHE A 70 -9.46 13.60 -11.14
CA PHE A 70 -10.00 13.91 -12.47
C PHE A 70 -10.14 15.41 -12.73
N LYS A 71 -9.96 15.83 -14.00
CA LYS A 71 -10.01 17.24 -14.44
C LYS A 71 -11.36 17.90 -14.19
N ASP A 72 -12.45 17.20 -14.55
CA ASP A 72 -13.83 17.70 -14.49
C ASP A 72 -14.59 17.22 -13.25
N GLY A 73 -13.86 16.57 -12.36
CA GLY A 73 -14.35 15.97 -11.13
C GLY A 73 -14.84 14.53 -11.28
N TYR A 74 -14.82 13.76 -10.20
CA TYR A 74 -15.17 12.35 -10.19
C TYR A 74 -16.64 12.09 -10.58
N GLN A 75 -17.52 13.09 -10.50
CA GLN A 75 -18.92 13.00 -10.96
C GLN A 75 -19.10 13.25 -12.47
N ASN A 76 -18.04 13.61 -13.21
CA ASN A 76 -18.13 13.97 -14.62
C ASN A 76 -17.01 13.33 -15.47
N VAL A 77 -16.49 12.17 -15.07
CA VAL A 77 -15.41 11.50 -15.80
C VAL A 77 -15.93 11.03 -17.16
N ASN A 78 -15.39 11.57 -18.25
CA ASN A 78 -15.72 11.12 -19.60
C ASN A 78 -15.03 9.77 -19.89
N PRO A 79 -15.77 8.67 -20.10
CA PRO A 79 -15.18 7.34 -20.36
C PRO A 79 -14.32 7.26 -21.62
N ASN A 80 -14.49 8.22 -22.54
CA ASN A 80 -13.77 8.28 -23.81
C ASN A 80 -12.61 9.28 -23.80
N ASP A 81 -12.38 10.02 -22.71
CA ASP A 81 -11.20 10.88 -22.58
C ASP A 81 -9.97 10.00 -22.33
N PRO A 82 -8.96 9.99 -23.22
CA PRO A 82 -7.75 9.21 -23.01
C PRO A 82 -6.87 9.75 -21.88
N ASN A 83 -7.13 10.95 -21.35
CA ASN A 83 -6.40 11.50 -20.22
C ASN A 83 -7.36 12.32 -19.33
N PRO A 84 -8.18 11.67 -18.49
CA PRO A 84 -9.13 12.36 -17.64
C PRO A 84 -8.48 12.93 -16.37
N PHE A 85 -7.17 12.69 -16.14
CA PHE A 85 -6.46 13.03 -14.91
C PHE A 85 -5.89 14.44 -14.89
N LYS A 86 -5.89 15.09 -13.72
CA LYS A 86 -5.19 16.37 -13.53
C LYS A 86 -3.69 16.20 -13.76
N GLN A 87 -3.06 17.13 -14.48
CA GLN A 87 -1.62 17.06 -14.74
C GLN A 87 -0.81 17.07 -13.44
N THR A 88 -1.21 17.87 -12.44
CA THR A 88 -0.54 17.90 -11.12
C THR A 88 -0.61 16.55 -10.42
N PHE A 89 -1.74 15.84 -10.55
CA PHE A 89 -1.88 14.49 -10.00
C PHE A 89 -0.95 13.51 -10.72
N LEU A 90 -0.88 13.56 -12.06
CA LEU A 90 0.06 12.74 -12.83
C LEU A 90 1.53 13.03 -12.46
N ASP A 91 1.89 14.31 -12.32
CA ASP A 91 3.24 14.73 -11.95
C ASP A 91 3.61 14.21 -10.55
N GLU A 92 2.69 14.26 -9.58
CA GLU A 92 2.87 13.70 -8.25
C GLU A 92 2.99 12.18 -8.26
N MET A 93 2.08 11.48 -8.95
CA MET A 93 2.11 10.02 -9.05
C MET A 93 3.38 9.51 -9.75
N SER A 94 3.93 10.29 -10.70
CA SER A 94 5.17 9.94 -11.40
C SER A 94 6.41 9.89 -10.50
N MET A 95 6.35 10.45 -9.28
CA MET A 95 7.47 10.44 -8.32
C MET A 95 7.63 9.09 -7.60
N PHE A 96 6.59 8.27 -7.59
CA PHE A 96 6.56 6.98 -6.89
C PHE A 96 6.98 5.84 -7.81
N SER A 97 7.51 4.75 -7.24
CA SER A 97 7.86 3.56 -8.02
C SER A 97 6.67 2.61 -8.18
N VAL A 98 5.80 2.57 -7.16
CA VAL A 98 4.59 1.75 -7.10
C VAL A 98 3.43 2.61 -6.58
N LEU A 99 2.27 2.52 -7.22
CA LEU A 99 1.04 3.21 -6.82
C LEU A 99 0.11 2.23 -6.10
N ARG A 100 -0.12 2.41 -4.80
CA ARG A 100 -1.06 1.60 -4.02
C ARG A 100 -2.43 2.24 -4.04
N MET A 101 -3.36 1.53 -4.68
CA MET A 101 -4.69 2.03 -5.05
C MET A 101 -5.74 1.87 -3.94
N MET A 102 -5.31 1.58 -2.71
CA MET A 102 -6.16 1.21 -1.58
C MET A 102 -7.31 2.20 -1.34
N ASP A 103 -7.01 3.51 -1.35
CA ASP A 103 -8.00 4.57 -1.15
C ASP A 103 -8.86 4.84 -2.38
N LEU A 104 -8.32 4.67 -3.59
CA LEU A 104 -9.11 4.74 -4.83
C LEU A 104 -10.14 3.61 -4.90
N ASN A 105 -9.83 2.46 -4.29
CA ASN A 105 -10.74 1.34 -4.07
C ASN A 105 -11.67 1.53 -2.85
N GLN A 106 -11.45 2.56 -2.03
CA GLN A 106 -12.14 2.79 -0.75
C GLN A 106 -12.08 1.58 0.18
N THR A 107 -10.94 0.87 0.21
CA THR A 107 -10.81 -0.40 0.95
C THR A 107 -11.00 -0.21 2.47
N ASN A 108 -10.76 1.00 2.99
CA ASN A 108 -10.91 1.37 4.40
C ASN A 108 -12.34 1.72 4.84
N ASP A 109 -13.24 2.08 3.92
CA ASP A 109 -14.62 2.49 4.28
C ASP A 109 -15.61 1.31 4.14
N MET A 110 -15.11 0.07 4.20
CA MET A 110 -15.88 -1.15 3.94
C MET A 110 -16.59 -1.68 5.20
N ASP A 111 -17.03 -0.79 6.10
CA ASP A 111 -17.59 -1.16 7.42
C ASP A 111 -18.99 -1.81 7.34
N ASP A 112 -19.68 -1.67 6.20
CA ASP A 112 -20.95 -2.34 5.93
C ASP A 112 -20.74 -3.47 4.90
N ILE A 113 -20.82 -4.70 5.40
CA ILE A 113 -20.60 -5.95 4.65
C ILE A 113 -21.59 -6.11 3.48
N ASP A 114 -22.77 -5.51 3.58
CA ASP A 114 -23.84 -5.55 2.57
C ASP A 114 -23.73 -4.40 1.55
N ALA A 115 -22.91 -3.37 1.83
CA ALA A 115 -22.84 -2.15 1.03
C ALA A 115 -21.82 -2.20 -0.13
N HIS A 116 -21.05 -3.29 -0.24
CA HIS A 116 -19.90 -3.32 -1.15
C HIS A 116 -19.94 -4.54 -2.07
N SER A 117 -20.12 -4.25 -3.36
CA SER A 117 -20.19 -5.14 -4.53
C SER A 117 -19.34 -6.43 -4.42
N PRO A 118 -19.84 -7.50 -3.78
CA PRO A 118 -19.05 -8.71 -3.58
C PRO A 118 -18.86 -9.49 -4.89
N HIS A 119 -19.71 -9.22 -5.89
CA HIS A 119 -19.67 -9.84 -7.20
C HIS A 119 -18.97 -8.94 -8.22
N TRP A 120 -18.17 -9.52 -9.12
CA TRP A 120 -17.44 -8.77 -10.14
C TRP A 120 -18.35 -7.87 -11.00
N SER A 121 -19.57 -8.32 -11.30
CA SER A 121 -20.53 -7.55 -12.12
C SER A 121 -21.06 -6.28 -11.43
N GLU A 122 -20.94 -6.18 -10.11
CA GLU A 122 -21.48 -5.09 -9.31
C GLU A 122 -20.44 -4.00 -9.04
N ARG A 123 -19.16 -4.22 -9.38
CA ARG A 123 -18.10 -3.24 -9.18
C ARG A 123 -18.36 -1.98 -10.01
N ARG A 124 -17.69 -0.89 -9.63
CA ARG A 124 -17.62 0.33 -10.45
C ARG A 124 -17.10 0.03 -11.85
N GLN A 125 -17.84 0.46 -12.87
CA GLN A 125 -17.47 0.39 -14.28
C GLN A 125 -16.92 1.72 -14.77
N LYS A 126 -16.10 1.67 -15.84
CA LYS A 126 -15.53 2.87 -16.48
C LYS A 126 -16.59 3.87 -16.96
N SER A 127 -17.75 3.37 -17.39
CA SER A 127 -18.88 4.19 -17.86
C SER A 127 -19.74 4.79 -16.76
N ASP A 128 -19.52 4.42 -15.50
CA ASP A 128 -20.35 4.92 -14.41
C ASP A 128 -20.11 6.42 -14.21
N PRO A 129 -21.19 7.20 -14.03
CA PRO A 129 -21.10 8.66 -13.98
C PRO A 129 -20.40 9.19 -12.73
N ASN A 130 -20.16 8.34 -11.73
CA ASN A 130 -19.49 8.71 -10.49
C ASN A 130 -18.30 7.77 -10.28
N GLN A 131 -17.11 8.31 -10.09
CA GLN A 131 -15.86 7.59 -9.85
C GLN A 131 -15.27 7.93 -8.46
N SER A 132 -16.12 8.17 -7.46
CA SER A 132 -15.67 8.39 -6.07
C SER A 132 -14.93 7.18 -5.51
N THR A 133 -15.40 5.98 -5.87
CA THR A 133 -14.58 4.77 -5.94
C THR A 133 -14.12 4.69 -7.39
N VAL A 134 -12.82 4.77 -7.63
CA VAL A 134 -12.30 4.76 -9.00
C VAL A 134 -12.30 3.33 -9.51
N CYS A 135 -12.86 3.07 -10.70
CA CYS A 135 -12.83 1.73 -11.27
C CYS A 135 -11.40 1.27 -11.61
N TYR A 136 -11.17 -0.05 -11.64
CA TYR A 136 -9.86 -0.61 -11.93
C TYR A 136 -9.31 -0.21 -13.30
N GLU A 137 -10.17 -0.03 -14.32
CA GLU A 137 -9.74 0.44 -15.64
C GLU A 137 -9.04 1.80 -15.57
N TRP A 138 -9.54 2.72 -14.74
CA TRP A 138 -8.90 4.02 -14.56
C TRP A 138 -7.62 3.94 -13.73
N GLN A 139 -7.56 3.05 -12.74
CA GLN A 139 -6.33 2.82 -11.99
C GLN A 139 -5.21 2.24 -12.87
N ILE A 140 -5.55 1.30 -13.75
CA ILE A 140 -4.62 0.73 -14.74
C ILE A 140 -4.19 1.80 -15.74
N GLU A 141 -5.11 2.62 -16.22
CA GLU A 141 -4.80 3.74 -17.13
C GLU A 141 -3.84 4.74 -16.47
N LEU A 142 -4.07 5.10 -15.20
CA LEU A 142 -3.16 5.94 -14.43
C LEU A 142 -1.74 5.35 -14.41
N ALA A 143 -1.62 4.08 -14.01
CA ALA A 143 -0.34 3.37 -13.94
C ALA A 143 0.39 3.36 -15.30
N ASN A 144 -0.34 3.10 -16.39
CA ASN A 144 0.19 3.14 -17.75
C ASN A 144 0.67 4.55 -18.15
N GLN A 145 -0.07 5.60 -17.81
CA GLN A 145 0.27 6.98 -18.19
C GLN A 145 1.53 7.49 -17.47
N VAL A 146 1.69 7.15 -16.20
CA VAL A 146 2.88 7.56 -15.43
C VAL A 146 4.03 6.55 -15.50
N GLY A 147 3.79 5.38 -16.09
CA GLY A 147 4.78 4.31 -16.24
C GLY A 147 5.22 3.71 -14.90
N ARG A 148 4.29 3.54 -13.95
CA ARG A 148 4.55 3.05 -12.58
C ARG A 148 3.82 1.75 -12.30
N ASP A 149 4.43 0.88 -11.49
CA ASP A 149 3.81 -0.37 -11.07
C ASP A 149 2.54 -0.07 -10.26
N ILE A 150 1.58 -1.00 -10.28
CA ILE A 150 0.32 -0.88 -9.54
C ILE A 150 0.30 -1.84 -8.35
N TRP A 151 -0.26 -1.42 -7.22
CA TRP A 151 -0.57 -2.27 -6.08
C TRP A 151 -2.06 -2.19 -5.80
N VAL A 152 -2.77 -3.31 -6.00
CA VAL A 152 -4.21 -3.41 -5.83
C VAL A 152 -4.55 -4.12 -4.53
N CYS A 153 -5.41 -3.47 -3.73
CA CYS A 153 -6.03 -4.06 -2.54
C CYS A 153 -7.43 -4.56 -2.92
N MET A 154 -7.68 -5.84 -2.73
CA MET A 154 -8.97 -6.47 -3.03
C MET A 154 -9.98 -6.20 -1.90
N PRO A 155 -11.25 -5.88 -2.17
CA PRO A 155 -12.26 -5.81 -1.11
C PRO A 155 -12.38 -7.15 -0.37
N HIS A 156 -12.64 -7.14 0.94
CA HIS A 156 -12.54 -8.34 1.78
C HIS A 156 -13.67 -9.35 1.55
N ASN A 157 -14.87 -8.88 1.20
CA ASN A 157 -16.10 -9.68 1.09
C ASN A 157 -16.35 -10.24 -0.33
N VAL A 158 -15.37 -10.13 -1.25
CA VAL A 158 -15.58 -10.58 -2.64
C VAL A 158 -15.67 -12.10 -2.76
N ASP A 159 -16.45 -12.54 -3.74
CA ASP A 159 -16.58 -13.95 -4.09
C ASP A 159 -15.31 -14.54 -4.75
N SER A 160 -15.38 -15.82 -5.12
CA SER A 160 -14.27 -16.54 -5.73
C SER A 160 -14.01 -16.19 -7.20
N ASP A 161 -14.99 -15.62 -7.92
CA ASP A 161 -14.82 -15.23 -9.33
C ASP A 161 -14.09 -13.88 -9.44
N TYR A 162 -14.33 -12.96 -8.49
CA TYR A 162 -13.73 -11.63 -8.46
C TYR A 162 -12.21 -11.60 -8.69
N PRO A 163 -11.36 -12.37 -7.96
CA PRO A 163 -9.92 -12.34 -8.18
C PRO A 163 -9.50 -12.78 -9.59
N TYR A 164 -10.21 -13.77 -10.17
CA TYR A 164 -9.94 -14.25 -11.54
C TYR A 164 -10.26 -13.17 -12.59
N GLN A 165 -11.39 -12.48 -12.42
CA GLN A 165 -11.79 -11.41 -13.32
C GLN A 165 -10.88 -10.18 -13.20
N LEU A 166 -10.48 -9.82 -11.97
CA LEU A 166 -9.52 -8.75 -11.72
C LEU A 166 -8.15 -9.05 -12.34
N ALA A 167 -7.65 -10.27 -12.15
CA ALA A 167 -6.41 -10.72 -12.78
C ALA A 167 -6.49 -10.61 -14.30
N THR A 168 -7.63 -11.01 -14.90
CA THR A 168 -7.84 -10.95 -16.35
C THR A 168 -7.80 -9.51 -16.84
N LEU A 169 -8.50 -8.60 -16.16
CA LEU A 169 -8.51 -7.18 -16.50
C LEU A 169 -7.09 -6.57 -16.44
N ILE A 170 -6.33 -6.86 -15.39
CA ILE A 170 -4.96 -6.33 -15.21
C ILE A 170 -4.03 -6.92 -16.27
N ARG A 171 -4.05 -8.24 -16.50
CA ARG A 171 -3.20 -8.90 -17.51
C ARG A 171 -3.38 -8.27 -18.88
N ASP A 172 -4.63 -8.00 -19.25
CA ASP A 172 -4.99 -7.58 -20.60
C ASP A 172 -4.76 -6.07 -20.84
N ASN A 173 -4.77 -5.23 -19.79
CA ASN A 173 -4.77 -3.77 -19.92
C ASN A 173 -3.57 -3.06 -19.27
N LEU A 174 -2.90 -3.66 -18.29
CA LEU A 174 -1.70 -3.07 -17.70
C LEU A 174 -0.50 -3.28 -18.63
N ASP A 175 0.22 -2.20 -18.94
CA ASP A 175 1.42 -2.22 -19.78
C ASP A 175 2.33 -3.40 -19.39
N PRO A 176 2.70 -4.29 -20.34
CA PRO A 176 3.40 -5.53 -20.05
C PRO A 176 4.77 -5.36 -19.42
N SER A 177 5.36 -4.15 -19.45
CA SER A 177 6.60 -3.82 -18.77
C SER A 177 6.41 -3.52 -17.27
N LEU A 178 5.18 -3.23 -16.84
CA LEU A 178 4.81 -2.92 -15.47
C LEU A 178 4.38 -4.17 -14.71
N LYS A 179 4.54 -4.12 -13.38
CA LYS A 179 4.12 -5.17 -12.45
C LYS A 179 2.87 -4.78 -11.68
N CYS A 180 2.16 -5.79 -11.22
CA CYS A 180 1.03 -5.68 -10.30
C CYS A 180 1.35 -6.37 -8.97
N TYR A 181 1.27 -5.62 -7.87
CA TYR A 181 1.27 -6.14 -6.51
C TYR A 181 -0.17 -6.40 -6.10
N ILE A 182 -0.43 -7.57 -5.53
CA ILE A 182 -1.77 -7.99 -5.11
C ILE A 182 -1.81 -8.25 -3.61
N GLU A 183 -2.75 -7.60 -2.94
CA GLU A 183 -2.96 -7.69 -1.49
C GLU A 183 -4.44 -7.95 -1.20
N TYR A 184 -4.69 -8.88 -0.26
CA TYR A 184 -6.04 -9.13 0.22
C TYR A 184 -6.42 -8.11 1.28
N SER A 185 -7.36 -7.22 0.94
CA SER A 185 -7.89 -6.15 1.79
C SER A 185 -6.81 -5.22 2.37
N ASN A 186 -7.16 -4.43 3.39
CA ASN A 186 -6.27 -3.54 4.11
C ASN A 186 -6.42 -3.75 5.61
N GLU A 187 -5.31 -3.82 6.34
CA GLU A 187 -5.27 -3.87 7.81
C GLU A 187 -6.34 -4.76 8.46
N THR A 188 -6.50 -5.99 7.97
CA THR A 188 -7.48 -6.95 8.54
C THR A 188 -7.14 -7.40 9.97
N TRP A 189 -6.07 -6.86 10.55
CA TRP A 189 -5.66 -7.01 11.95
C TRP A 189 -6.12 -5.86 12.83
N ASN A 190 -6.48 -4.71 12.24
CA ASN A 190 -6.80 -3.50 12.95
C ASN A 190 -8.29 -3.46 13.28
N GLY A 191 -8.62 -3.63 14.57
CA GLY A 191 -9.99 -3.73 15.06
C GLY A 191 -10.82 -2.44 14.95
N ILE A 192 -10.27 -1.34 14.43
CA ILE A 192 -11.08 -0.16 14.10
C ILE A 192 -11.88 -0.34 12.80
N PHE A 193 -11.47 -1.27 11.93
CA PHE A 193 -12.07 -1.46 10.61
C PHE A 193 -12.95 -2.70 10.55
N GLY A 194 -14.07 -2.61 9.80
CA GLY A 194 -15.01 -3.71 9.60
C GLY A 194 -14.37 -4.99 9.03
N GLN A 195 -13.38 -4.86 8.14
CA GLN A 195 -12.69 -6.02 7.56
C GLN A 195 -11.95 -6.89 8.59
N CYS A 196 -11.52 -6.32 9.71
CA CYS A 196 -10.93 -7.11 10.80
C CYS A 196 -11.97 -8.05 11.40
N HIS A 197 -13.16 -7.52 11.72
CA HIS A 197 -14.27 -8.31 12.24
C HIS A 197 -14.78 -9.35 11.25
N TYR A 198 -14.82 -9.01 9.96
CA TYR A 198 -15.14 -9.97 8.90
C TYR A 198 -14.16 -11.14 8.89
N CYS A 199 -12.85 -10.87 8.91
CA CYS A 199 -11.84 -11.93 8.88
C CYS A 199 -11.92 -12.82 10.12
N ILE A 200 -12.18 -12.25 11.30
CA ILE A 200 -12.41 -13.00 12.54
C ILE A 200 -13.63 -13.93 12.38
N ALA A 201 -14.77 -13.41 11.92
CA ALA A 201 -16.00 -14.17 11.78
C ALA A 201 -15.83 -15.36 10.81
N GLU A 202 -15.25 -15.11 9.64
CA GLU A 202 -15.02 -16.15 8.63
C GLU A 202 -13.96 -17.16 9.08
N GLY A 203 -12.89 -16.70 9.74
CA GLY A 203 -11.86 -17.59 10.30
C GLY A 203 -12.42 -18.55 11.35
N LEU A 204 -13.31 -18.06 12.22
CA LEU A 204 -14.01 -18.88 13.20
C LEU A 204 -15.00 -19.85 12.52
N ALA A 205 -15.73 -19.38 11.52
CA ALA A 205 -16.68 -20.20 10.77
C ALA A 205 -16.00 -21.37 10.02
N LEU A 206 -14.78 -21.13 9.50
CA LEU A 206 -13.96 -22.15 8.88
C LEU A 206 -13.20 -23.03 9.88
N GLY A 207 -13.23 -22.70 11.17
CA GLY A 207 -12.52 -23.43 12.22
C GLY A 207 -10.99 -23.33 12.13
N LEU A 208 -10.47 -22.22 11.59
CA LEU A 208 -9.03 -22.00 11.43
C LEU A 208 -8.29 -21.86 12.77
N ASP A 209 -8.99 -21.32 13.77
CA ASP A 209 -8.55 -21.31 15.16
C ASP A 209 -9.74 -21.12 16.11
N SER A 210 -9.54 -21.41 17.39
CA SER A 210 -10.52 -21.12 18.45
C SER A 210 -10.33 -19.73 19.06
N ASN A 211 -9.14 -19.14 18.94
CA ASN A 211 -8.89 -17.75 19.31
C ASN A 211 -9.31 -16.83 18.16
N GLU A 212 -10.15 -15.84 18.46
CA GLU A 212 -10.75 -14.95 17.45
C GLU A 212 -9.70 -14.20 16.62
N TYR A 213 -8.65 -13.64 17.25
CA TYR A 213 -7.62 -12.90 16.54
C TYR A 213 -6.78 -13.81 15.65
N VAL A 214 -6.39 -14.99 16.17
CA VAL A 214 -5.63 -15.97 15.38
C VAL A 214 -6.46 -16.48 14.20
N ALA A 215 -7.75 -16.72 14.40
CA ALA A 215 -8.67 -17.11 13.34
C ALA A 215 -8.73 -16.02 12.24
N GLY A 216 -8.80 -14.74 12.63
CA GLY A 216 -8.77 -13.60 11.71
C GLY A 216 -7.47 -13.49 10.91
N TYR A 217 -6.31 -13.62 11.57
CA TYR A 217 -5.00 -13.61 10.89
C TYR A 217 -4.89 -14.78 9.90
N LYS A 218 -5.27 -15.99 10.33
CA LYS A 218 -5.27 -17.16 9.45
C LYS A 218 -6.23 -16.99 8.27
N TYR A 219 -7.39 -16.38 8.47
CA TYR A 219 -8.33 -16.11 7.38
C TYR A 219 -7.77 -15.13 6.34
N HIS A 220 -7.06 -14.08 6.78
CA HIS A 220 -6.36 -13.17 5.87
C HIS A 220 -5.42 -13.95 4.92
N ALA A 221 -4.54 -14.77 5.48
CA ALA A 221 -3.62 -15.58 4.69
C ALA A 221 -4.36 -16.61 3.81
N TYR A 222 -5.42 -17.23 4.33
CA TYR A 222 -6.26 -18.17 3.58
C TYR A 222 -6.87 -17.52 2.34
N ARG A 223 -7.44 -16.31 2.45
CA ARG A 223 -8.01 -15.58 1.31
C ARG A 223 -6.95 -15.04 0.36
N ALA A 224 -5.81 -14.57 0.88
CA ALA A 224 -4.67 -14.16 0.06
C ALA A 224 -4.17 -15.30 -0.84
N VAL A 225 -4.03 -16.52 -0.31
CA VAL A 225 -3.66 -17.71 -1.10
C VAL A 225 -4.64 -17.95 -2.25
N ARG A 226 -5.95 -17.90 -2.03
CA ARG A 226 -6.94 -18.09 -3.10
C ARG A 226 -6.90 -17.00 -4.16
N MET A 227 -6.59 -15.76 -3.76
CA MET A 227 -6.35 -14.68 -4.71
C MET A 227 -5.09 -14.95 -5.54
N PHE A 228 -4.00 -15.42 -4.92
CA PHE A 228 -2.77 -15.75 -5.63
C PHE A 228 -2.98 -16.87 -6.65
N GLU A 229 -3.72 -17.93 -6.28
CA GLU A 229 -4.08 -19.05 -7.16
C GLU A 229 -4.85 -18.55 -8.40
N ALA A 230 -5.87 -17.70 -8.20
CA ALA A 230 -6.65 -17.15 -9.30
C ALA A 230 -5.80 -16.26 -10.25
N PHE A 231 -4.85 -15.50 -9.70
CA PHE A 231 -3.90 -14.75 -10.53
C PHE A 231 -2.93 -15.67 -11.27
N GLU A 232 -2.46 -16.76 -10.65
CA GLU A 232 -1.61 -17.76 -11.31
C GLU A 232 -2.34 -18.45 -12.47
N ASP A 233 -3.61 -18.81 -12.30
CA ASP A 233 -4.45 -19.40 -13.36
C ASP A 233 -4.54 -18.49 -14.60
N VAL A 234 -4.62 -17.17 -14.38
CA VAL A 234 -4.79 -16.16 -15.45
C VAL A 234 -3.47 -15.75 -16.10
N PHE A 235 -2.44 -15.51 -15.30
CA PHE A 235 -1.13 -15.06 -15.79
C PHE A 235 -0.26 -16.22 -16.28
N GLY A 236 -0.44 -17.42 -15.74
CA GLY A 236 0.35 -18.61 -16.04
C GLY A 236 1.84 -18.32 -16.01
N SER A 237 2.54 -18.59 -17.11
CA SER A 237 3.98 -18.33 -17.25
C SER A 237 4.43 -16.87 -17.03
N GLN A 238 3.50 -15.90 -17.10
CA GLN A 238 3.79 -14.49 -16.84
C GLN A 238 3.73 -14.12 -15.35
N MET A 239 3.20 -15.00 -14.49
CA MET A 239 2.95 -14.71 -13.07
C MET A 239 4.22 -14.20 -12.37
N SER A 240 5.35 -14.90 -12.51
CA SER A 240 6.60 -14.55 -11.83
C SER A 240 7.26 -13.25 -12.31
N SER A 241 7.00 -12.82 -13.54
CA SER A 241 7.58 -11.58 -14.09
C SER A 241 6.67 -10.37 -13.88
N ARG A 242 5.36 -10.58 -13.81
CA ARG A 242 4.35 -9.51 -13.81
C ARG A 242 3.60 -9.31 -12.50
N VAL A 243 3.58 -10.29 -11.61
CA VAL A 243 2.81 -10.23 -10.36
C VAL A 243 3.73 -10.34 -9.15
N ARG A 244 3.37 -9.63 -8.09
CA ARG A 244 3.98 -9.71 -6.76
C ARG A 244 2.88 -10.03 -5.75
N LYS A 245 2.95 -11.22 -5.13
CA LYS A 245 2.00 -11.67 -4.13
C LYS A 245 2.38 -11.10 -2.77
N VAL A 246 1.50 -10.29 -2.19
CA VAL A 246 1.78 -9.59 -0.93
C VAL A 246 0.83 -10.08 0.16
N ILE A 247 1.39 -10.46 1.32
CA ILE A 247 0.64 -10.60 2.57
C ILE A 247 0.95 -9.38 3.43
N ALA A 248 -0.07 -8.72 3.98
CA ALA A 248 0.09 -7.53 4.80
C ALA A 248 -0.18 -7.81 6.28
N GLY A 249 0.62 -7.24 7.17
CA GLY A 249 0.45 -7.38 8.62
C GLY A 249 0.92 -6.16 9.41
N GLN A 250 0.91 -6.28 10.72
CA GLN A 250 1.23 -5.17 11.61
C GLN A 250 2.75 -5.01 11.80
N SER A 251 3.22 -3.76 11.80
CA SER A 251 4.62 -3.43 12.16
C SER A 251 5.00 -4.04 13.51
N GLY A 252 6.21 -4.61 13.59
CA GLY A 252 6.76 -5.20 14.81
C GLY A 252 6.10 -6.52 15.27
N ASN A 253 5.03 -6.99 14.62
CA ASN A 253 4.26 -8.16 15.06
C ASN A 253 4.64 -9.43 14.27
N THR A 254 5.83 -9.98 14.54
CA THR A 254 6.27 -11.25 13.92
C THR A 254 5.39 -12.44 14.33
N TRP A 255 4.77 -12.39 15.51
CA TRP A 255 3.85 -13.44 15.96
C TRP A 255 2.62 -13.53 15.05
N MET A 256 2.07 -12.40 14.60
CA MET A 256 1.01 -12.40 13.59
C MET A 256 1.51 -12.97 12.25
N ALA A 257 2.71 -12.58 11.83
CA ALA A 257 3.32 -13.07 10.59
C ALA A 257 3.48 -14.60 10.60
N ASP A 258 3.86 -15.19 11.73
CA ASP A 258 3.89 -16.65 11.90
C ASP A 258 2.51 -17.30 11.70
N ARG A 259 1.42 -16.68 12.19
CA ARG A 259 0.06 -17.22 11.98
C ARG A 259 -0.34 -17.18 10.51
N HIS A 260 0.13 -16.19 9.75
CA HIS A 260 -0.05 -16.18 8.29
C HIS A 260 0.72 -17.34 7.63
N MET A 261 1.98 -17.53 8.00
CA MET A 261 2.82 -18.60 7.42
C MET A 261 2.37 -20.01 7.82
N GLU A 262 1.71 -20.18 8.97
CA GLU A 262 1.05 -21.44 9.31
C GLU A 262 0.02 -21.85 8.25
N VAL A 263 -0.74 -20.92 7.70
CA VAL A 263 -1.73 -21.20 6.64
C VAL A 263 -1.05 -21.40 5.29
N VAL A 264 -0.08 -20.53 4.95
CA VAL A 264 0.66 -20.62 3.69
C VAL A 264 1.42 -21.95 3.58
N ASN A 265 1.94 -22.46 4.69
CA ASN A 265 2.73 -23.70 4.71
C ASN A 265 1.91 -24.96 5.00
N ASP A 266 0.62 -24.84 5.34
CA ASP A 266 -0.25 -26.00 5.57
C ASP A 266 -0.78 -26.54 4.23
N PRO A 267 -0.42 -27.78 3.81
CA PRO A 267 -0.87 -28.36 2.55
C PRO A 267 -2.39 -28.64 2.49
N GLN A 268 -3.09 -28.64 3.63
CA GLN A 268 -4.56 -28.75 3.64
C GLN A 268 -5.22 -27.42 3.32
N LEU A 269 -4.64 -26.31 3.76
CA LEU A 269 -5.19 -24.97 3.55
C LEU A 269 -4.68 -24.32 2.25
N ASN A 270 -3.43 -24.63 1.88
CA ASN A 270 -2.74 -24.21 0.66
C ASN A 270 -2.26 -25.45 -0.15
N PRO A 271 -3.17 -26.19 -0.80
CA PRO A 271 -2.82 -27.40 -1.55
C PRO A 271 -2.01 -27.12 -2.83
N SER A 272 -2.08 -25.91 -3.38
CA SER A 272 -1.23 -25.50 -4.50
C SER A 272 0.23 -25.29 -4.08
N GLY A 273 0.46 -25.02 -2.78
CA GLY A 273 1.77 -24.67 -2.25
C GLY A 273 2.25 -23.29 -2.70
N ILE A 274 1.35 -22.44 -3.21
CA ILE A 274 1.72 -21.11 -3.71
C ILE A 274 2.24 -20.25 -2.55
N GLN A 275 3.41 -19.64 -2.75
CA GLN A 275 4.08 -18.82 -1.74
C GLN A 275 3.91 -17.33 -2.05
N PRO A 276 3.79 -16.46 -1.03
CA PRO A 276 3.92 -15.02 -1.22
C PRO A 276 5.33 -14.65 -1.68
N ASP A 277 5.48 -13.50 -2.35
CA ASP A 277 6.79 -12.95 -2.69
C ASP A 277 7.23 -11.90 -1.65
N CYS A 278 6.26 -11.29 -0.97
CA CYS A 278 6.49 -10.17 -0.08
C CYS A 278 5.61 -10.23 1.18
N TYR A 279 6.16 -9.72 2.28
CA TYR A 279 5.40 -9.39 3.48
C TYR A 279 5.45 -7.87 3.67
N ALA A 280 4.30 -7.25 3.93
CA ALA A 280 4.18 -5.80 4.03
C ALA A 280 3.72 -5.35 5.42
N VAL A 281 4.25 -4.22 5.90
CA VAL A 281 3.85 -3.58 7.18
C VAL A 281 3.69 -2.07 7.01
N ALA A 282 3.04 -1.40 7.97
CA ALA A 282 2.96 0.06 8.03
C ALA A 282 3.73 0.63 9.22
N PRO A 283 4.97 1.10 9.02
CA PRO A 283 5.73 1.78 10.08
C PRO A 283 5.30 3.25 10.20
N TYR A 284 4.51 3.55 11.23
CA TYR A 284 4.19 4.92 11.61
C TYR A 284 5.12 5.41 12.71
N VAL A 285 5.56 6.67 12.60
CA VAL A 285 6.38 7.34 13.62
C VAL A 285 5.55 8.45 14.26
N GLY A 286 5.64 8.56 15.58
CA GLY A 286 5.07 9.67 16.33
C GLY A 286 3.59 9.56 16.65
N LEU A 287 3.04 8.33 16.71
CA LEU A 287 1.64 8.08 17.09
C LEU A 287 1.22 8.81 18.38
N ASN A 288 2.16 8.96 19.31
CA ASN A 288 1.97 9.66 20.58
C ASN A 288 2.80 10.96 20.70
N ALA A 289 3.50 11.37 19.63
CA ALA A 289 4.37 12.53 19.67
C ALA A 289 3.58 13.84 19.52
N THR A 290 3.89 14.83 20.35
CA THR A 290 3.33 16.19 20.29
C THR A 290 4.35 17.24 19.86
N THR A 291 5.63 16.85 19.77
CA THR A 291 6.76 17.72 19.46
C THR A 291 7.67 17.05 18.42
N LEU A 292 8.46 17.85 17.71
CA LEU A 292 9.50 17.34 16.82
C LEU A 292 10.46 16.40 17.55
N GLN A 293 10.83 16.73 18.80
CA GLN A 293 11.68 15.87 19.61
C GLN A 293 11.02 14.53 19.90
N GLY A 294 9.72 14.52 20.24
CA GLY A 294 8.98 13.28 20.45
C GLY A 294 8.93 12.39 19.20
N LEU A 295 8.87 12.97 18.00
CA LEU A 295 8.99 12.22 16.75
C LEU A 295 10.38 11.56 16.61
N TRP A 296 11.45 12.32 16.91
CA TRP A 296 12.82 11.80 16.89
C TRP A 296 13.07 10.73 17.96
N ASP A 297 12.43 10.85 19.12
CA ASP A 297 12.55 9.89 20.23
C ASP A 297 11.84 8.56 19.93
N ASP A 298 10.77 8.58 19.12
CA ASP A 298 10.01 7.39 18.72
C ASP A 298 10.69 6.61 17.58
N LEU A 299 11.44 7.31 16.73
CA LEU A 299 12.07 6.75 15.54
C LEU A 299 12.94 5.50 15.80
N PRO A 300 13.78 5.41 16.85
CA PRO A 300 14.54 4.20 17.14
C PRO A 300 13.66 2.97 17.41
N ALA A 301 12.49 3.14 18.04
CA ALA A 301 11.57 2.04 18.31
C ALA A 301 10.96 1.52 16.99
N VAL A 302 10.48 2.42 16.13
CA VAL A 302 9.93 2.06 14.81
C VAL A 302 10.99 1.39 13.92
N VAL A 303 12.24 1.86 13.95
CA VAL A 303 13.35 1.20 13.25
C VAL A 303 13.58 -0.22 13.79
N ALA A 304 13.52 -0.42 15.11
CA ALA A 304 13.67 -1.74 15.71
C ALA A 304 12.52 -2.70 15.32
N GLU A 305 11.28 -2.20 15.26
CA GLU A 305 10.13 -2.97 14.77
C GLU A 305 10.28 -3.37 13.30
N CYS A 306 10.69 -2.43 12.44
CA CYS A 306 10.99 -2.71 11.04
C CYS A 306 12.09 -3.75 10.90
N GLN A 307 13.15 -3.66 11.71
CA GLN A 307 14.26 -4.61 11.69
C GLN A 307 13.80 -6.01 12.11
N ALA A 308 12.95 -6.12 13.14
CA ALA A 308 12.42 -7.41 13.58
C ALA A 308 11.60 -8.10 12.48
N ILE A 309 10.75 -7.35 11.76
CA ILE A 309 10.01 -7.87 10.61
C ILE A 309 10.96 -8.20 9.45
N LYS A 310 12.00 -7.38 9.21
CA LYS A 310 12.98 -7.62 8.14
C LYS A 310 13.75 -8.92 8.37
N ASP A 311 14.22 -9.15 9.59
CA ASP A 311 14.93 -10.37 9.98
C ASP A 311 14.03 -11.59 9.81
N TRP A 312 12.75 -11.47 10.17
CA TRP A 312 11.74 -12.51 9.95
C TRP A 312 11.51 -12.77 8.46
N CYS A 313 11.35 -11.73 7.64
CA CYS A 313 11.18 -11.86 6.19
C CYS A 313 12.38 -12.55 5.55
N ASP A 314 13.60 -12.21 5.96
CA ASP A 314 14.83 -12.84 5.46
C ASP A 314 14.89 -14.33 5.80
N ALA A 315 14.41 -14.72 6.98
CA ALA A 315 14.32 -16.12 7.39
C ALA A 315 13.30 -16.92 6.56
N GLU A 316 12.19 -16.28 6.19
CA GLU A 316 11.13 -16.87 5.34
C GLU A 316 11.41 -16.73 3.83
N GLY A 317 12.46 -15.99 3.43
CA GLY A 317 12.80 -15.74 2.04
C GLY A 317 11.87 -14.73 1.33
N LEU A 318 11.24 -13.84 2.08
CA LEU A 318 10.29 -12.83 1.60
C LEU A 318 10.94 -11.45 1.49
N ALA A 319 10.49 -10.64 0.54
CA ALA A 319 10.83 -9.22 0.53
C ALA A 319 9.95 -8.44 1.53
N LEU A 320 10.56 -7.53 2.30
CA LEU A 320 9.82 -6.60 3.14
C LEU A 320 9.37 -5.38 2.32
N LEU A 321 8.09 -5.04 2.40
CA LEU A 321 7.50 -3.83 1.83
C LEU A 321 6.87 -2.96 2.93
N ALA A 322 6.80 -1.65 2.69
CA ALA A 322 6.03 -0.74 3.53
C ALA A 322 4.73 -0.34 2.80
N TYR A 323 3.58 -0.88 3.18
CA TYR A 323 2.32 -0.61 2.46
C TYR A 323 1.74 0.78 2.75
N GLU A 324 2.11 1.34 3.90
CA GLU A 324 1.87 2.70 4.38
C GLU A 324 3.05 3.11 5.27
N GLY A 325 3.10 4.34 5.74
CA GLY A 325 4.09 4.76 6.72
C GLY A 325 4.42 6.24 6.63
N GLY A 326 5.09 6.74 7.65
CA GLY A 326 5.39 8.16 7.78
C GLY A 326 5.05 8.70 9.17
N GLN A 327 5.08 10.02 9.31
CA GLN A 327 4.67 10.65 10.55
C GLN A 327 3.15 10.53 10.72
N HIS A 328 2.72 10.13 11.91
CA HIS A 328 1.30 9.92 12.21
C HIS A 328 0.91 10.65 13.51
N ILE A 329 0.65 11.95 13.42
CA ILE A 329 0.39 12.82 14.58
C ILE A 329 -1.12 13.09 14.72
N TYR A 330 -1.75 12.58 15.77
CA TYR A 330 -3.21 12.72 16.01
C TYR A 330 -3.62 13.83 16.99
N GLN A 331 -2.67 14.57 17.60
CA GLN A 331 -3.01 15.53 18.66
C GLN A 331 -3.29 16.95 18.15
N ASP A 332 -4.44 17.50 18.53
CA ASP A 332 -4.77 18.91 18.36
C ASP A 332 -3.71 19.80 19.04
N ASN A 333 -3.14 20.77 18.31
CA ASN A 333 -2.04 21.66 18.72
C ASN A 333 -0.62 21.06 18.76
N ALA A 334 -0.32 20.03 17.96
CA ALA A 334 1.08 19.63 17.76
C ALA A 334 1.89 20.74 17.06
N ASP A 335 3.12 21.00 17.54
CA ASP A 335 4.07 21.96 16.94
C ASP A 335 4.70 21.46 15.62
N VAL A 336 4.20 20.33 15.12
CA VAL A 336 4.70 19.61 13.95
C VAL A 336 3.58 19.54 12.92
N VAL A 337 3.85 19.99 11.70
CA VAL A 337 2.89 19.91 10.59
C VAL A 337 2.94 18.52 9.98
N SER A 338 1.77 17.87 9.87
CA SER A 338 1.53 16.61 9.14
C SER A 338 1.90 16.71 7.67
#